data_AF-A0A923A396-F1
#
_entry.id   AF-A0A923A396-F1
#
_cell.length_a   1.000
_cell.length_b   1.000
_cell.length_c   1.000
_cell.angle_alpha   90.00
_cell.angle_beta   90.00
_cell.angle_gamma   90.00
#
_symmetry.space_group_name_H-M   'P 1'
#
loop_
_entity.id
_entity.type
_entity.pdbx_description
1 polymer ?
#
loop_
_entity_poly.entity_id
_entity_poly.type
_entity_poly.pdbx_seq_one_letter_code
_entity_poly.pdbx_strand_id
1 'polypeptide(L)' 'MMKSTGETKMRQKNEPIEIKCPKCNHTEIIYLPKEDFPKCPDCKIEMVIKELLDEGKSC' A
#
# COMPACT_ATOMS: atom_id res chain seq x y z
N MET A 1 39.74 0.08 10.01
CA MET A 1 39.39 1.11 9.00
C MET A 1 38.94 0.32 7.76
N MET A 2 37.77 0.44 7.14
CA MET A 2 36.76 1.49 7.08
C MET A 2 35.35 0.89 7.23
N LYS A 3 34.46 1.58 7.96
CA LYS A 3 33.02 1.33 7.98
C LYS A 3 32.39 2.15 6.84
N SER A 4 31.80 1.49 5.85
CA SER A 4 31.02 2.16 4.80
C SER A 4 29.91 1.25 4.28
N THR A 5 28.98 0.84 5.14
CA THR A 5 27.66 0.38 4.70
C THR A 5 26.84 1.63 4.40
N GLY A 6 26.89 2.09 3.16
CA GLY A 6 26.01 3.14 2.66
C GLY A 6 24.59 2.61 2.59
N GLU A 7 23.82 2.83 3.65
CA GLU A 7 22.37 2.69 3.60
C GLU A 7 21.82 3.86 2.78
N THR A 8 21.69 3.66 1.47
CA THR A 8 20.88 4.51 0.60
C THR A 8 19.44 4.45 1.10
N LYS A 9 19.11 5.37 2.01
CA LYS A 9 17.75 5.60 2.52
C LYS A 9 16.91 6.16 1.38
N MET A 10 16.51 5.25 0.48
CA MET A 10 15.58 5.51 -0.60
C MET A 10 14.31 6.05 0.08
N ARG A 11 13.97 7.31 -0.16
CA ARG A 11 12.68 7.87 0.22
C ARG A 11 11.63 7.10 -0.58
N GLN A 12 11.19 5.96 -0.05
CA GLN A 12 10.09 5.20 -0.62
C GLN A 12 8.89 6.14 -0.54
N LYS A 13 8.52 6.70 -1.69
CA LYS A 13 7.29 7.47 -1.81
C LYS A 13 6.19 6.45 -1.58
N ASN A 14 5.53 6.58 -0.45
CA ASN A 14 4.44 5.71 -0.07
C ASN A 14 3.28 5.99 -1.02
N GLU A 15 3.07 5.13 -2.03
CA GLU A 15 2.00 5.30 -3.02
C GLU A 15 0.68 4.82 -2.40
N PRO A 16 -0.34 5.69 -2.24
CA PRO A 16 -1.63 5.28 -1.75
C PRO A 16 -2.38 4.50 -2.82
N ILE A 17 -2.89 3.34 -2.45
CA ILE A 17 -3.68 2.47 -3.30
C ILE A 17 -4.96 2.07 -2.56
N GLU A 18 -6.06 2.03 -3.27
CA GLU A 18 -7.32 1.49 -2.76
C GLU A 18 -7.37 -0.02 -3.03
N ILE A 19 -7.52 -0.81 -1.98
CA ILE A 19 -7.77 -2.24 -2.05
C ILE A 19 -9.24 -2.54 -1.75
N LYS A 20 -9.75 -3.64 -2.28
CA LYS A 20 -11.13 -4.07 -2.16
C LYS A 20 -11.22 -5.56 -1.84
N CYS A 21 -12.14 -5.92 -0.95
CA CYS A 21 -12.53 -7.30 -0.72
C CYS A 21 -13.39 -7.80 -1.90
N PRO A 22 -13.01 -8.88 -2.60
CA PRO A 22 -13.79 -9.40 -3.73
C PRO A 22 -15.12 -10.04 -3.29
N LYS A 23 -15.32 -10.31 -1.99
CA LYS A 23 -16.50 -10.99 -1.46
C LYS A 23 -17.56 -10.03 -0.91
N CYS A 24 -17.18 -9.08 -0.05
CA CYS A 24 -18.12 -8.14 0.57
C CYS A 24 -18.01 -6.71 0.03
N ASN A 25 -17.09 -6.45 -0.90
CA ASN A 25 -16.82 -5.12 -1.46
C ASN A 25 -16.28 -4.09 -0.46
N HIS A 26 -15.88 -4.49 0.76
CA HIS A 26 -15.18 -3.61 1.71
C HIS A 26 -13.91 -3.04 1.07
N THR A 27 -13.66 -1.74 1.22
CA THR A 27 -12.49 -1.04 0.65
C THR A 27 -11.63 -0.42 1.74
N GLU A 28 -10.32 -0.47 1.56
CA GLU A 28 -9.35 0.18 2.45
C GLU A 28 -8.24 0.85 1.63
N ILE A 29 -7.63 1.89 2.19
CA ILE A 29 -6.49 2.56 1.55
C ILE A 29 -5.21 2.10 2.24
N ILE A 30 -4.28 1.56 1.46
CA ILE A 30 -2.94 1.18 1.94
C ILE A 30 -1.87 1.94 1.17
N TYR A 31 -0.70 2.07 1.78
CA TYR A 31 0.44 2.72 1.17
C TYR A 31 1.50 1.68 0.84
N LEU A 32 1.94 1.61 -0.42
CA LEU A 32 3.03 0.74 -0.83
C LEU A 32 4.39 1.47 -0.75
N PRO A 33 5.50 0.80 -0.39
CA PRO A 33 5.62 -0.65 -0.25
C PRO A 33 5.18 -1.15 1.13
N LYS A 34 4.33 -2.18 1.15
CA LYS A 34 4.03 -3.00 2.32
C LYS A 34 4.48 -4.43 2.05
N GLU A 35 4.98 -5.11 3.08
CA GLU A 35 5.43 -6.50 2.98
C GLU A 35 4.25 -7.45 2.69
N ASP A 36 3.08 -7.20 3.27
CA ASP A 36 1.88 -8.03 3.12
C ASP A 36 0.63 -7.19 2.83
N PHE A 37 -0.27 -7.73 1.99
CA PHE A 37 -1.60 -7.17 1.78
C PHE A 37 -2.51 -7.55 2.96
N PRO A 38 -3.26 -6.58 3.53
CA PRO A 38 -4.16 -6.90 4.62
C PRO A 38 -5.33 -7.77 4.14
N LYS A 39 -5.86 -8.55 5.07
CA LYS A 39 -7.07 -9.34 4.86
C LYS A 39 -8.29 -8.50 5.20
N CYS A 40 -9.39 -8.76 4.52
CA CYS A 40 -10.66 -8.13 4.80
C CYS A 40 -11.09 -8.39 6.27
N PRO A 41 -11.48 -7.36 7.04
CA PRO A 41 -11.88 -7.52 8.43
C PRO A 41 -13.12 -8.41 8.61
N ASP A 42 -14.04 -8.41 7.64
CA ASP A 42 -15.27 -9.21 7.68
C ASP A 42 -15.08 -10.63 7.16
N CYS A 43 -14.43 -10.77 6.00
CA CYS A 43 -14.34 -12.05 5.28
C CYS A 43 -13.07 -12.84 5.61
N LYS A 44 -12.06 -12.19 6.20
CA LYS A 44 -10.73 -12.75 6.49
C LYS A 44 -10.02 -13.34 5.26
N ILE A 45 -10.34 -12.84 4.07
CA ILE A 45 -9.72 -13.18 2.79
C ILE A 45 -8.78 -12.07 2.33
N GLU A 46 -7.83 -12.39 1.47
CA GLU A 46 -6.92 -11.41 0.87
C GLU A 46 -7.70 -10.38 0.04
N MET A 47 -7.40 -9.12 0.27
CA MET A 47 -7.96 -8.02 -0.51
C MET A 47 -7.17 -7.83 -1.80
N VAL A 48 -7.83 -7.34 -2.84
CA VAL A 48 -7.22 -7.10 -4.16
C VAL A 48 -7.10 -5.61 -4.43
N ILE A 49 -6.10 -5.20 -5.20
CA ILE A 49 -5.96 -3.79 -5.61
C ILE A 49 -7.13 -3.42 -6.52
N LYS A 50 -7.84 -2.34 -6.17
CA LYS A 50 -8.93 -1.79 -6.97
C LYS A 50 -8.44 -0.63 -7.84
N GLU A 51 -7.74 0.33 -7.25
CA GLU A 51 -7.27 1.53 -7.96
C GLU A 51 -6.02 2.12 -7.28
N LEU A 52 -5.16 2.77 -8.05
CA LEU A 52 -4.07 3.61 -7.53
C LEU A 52 -4.64 5.01 -7.27
N LEU A 53 -4.44 5.55 -6.07
CA LEU A 53 -4.95 6.87 -5.75
C LEU A 53 -3.89 7.91 -6.11
N ASP A 54 -4.14 8.67 -7.17
CA ASP A 54 -3.35 9.86 -7.45
C ASP A 54 -3.88 11.02 -6.60
N GLU A 55 -3.00 11.76 -5.91
CA GLU A 55 -3.36 13.02 -5.27
C GLU A 55 -3.77 14.03 -6.34
N GLY A 56 -5.05 14.01 -6.70
CA GLY A 56 -5.64 14.99 -7.61
C GLY A 56 -5.50 16.39 -7.02
N LYS A 57 -4.65 17.22 -7.63
CA LYS A 57 -4.73 18.67 -7.44
C LYS A 57 -6.02 19.15 -8.06
N SER A 58 -7.06 19.32 -7.26
CA SER A 58 -8.23 20.10 -7.65
C SER A 58 -7.86 21.57 -7.51
N CYS A 59 -7.66 22.25 -8.65
CA CYS A 59 -7.60 23.70 -8.76
C CYS A 59 -8.98 24.33 -8.58
#